data_AF-A0A182PSS8-F1
#
_entry.id   AF-A0A182PSS8-F1
#
_cell.length_a   1.000
_cell.length_b   1.000
_cell.length_c   1.000
_cell.angle_alpha   90.00
_cell.angle_beta   90.00
_cell.angle_gamma   90.00
#
_symmetry.space_group_name_H-M   'P 1'
#
loop_
_entity.id
_entity.type
_entity.pdbx_description
1 polymer ?
#
loop_
_entity_poly.entity_id
_entity_poly.type
_entity_poly.pdbx_seq_one_letter_code
_entity_poly.pdbx_strand_id
1 'polypeptide(L)'
;MFKIWEGLRSKADKDNDGQVSVDEWCNMWDAYAKDPSTVMDWQLRYMNFMFDLEDASHDGTIDGDEFSIVCSSYGVDKNECQEAFKKMSKGAAEVNREQFADLWHEYFSSDDAAAPGNFIFGKTSF
;
A
#
# COMPACT_ATOMS: atom_id res chain seq x y z
N MET A 1 -13.59 -1.68 8.90
CA MET A 1 -13.50 -0.21 8.81
C MET A 1 -13.13 0.45 10.14
N PHE A 2 -13.95 0.41 11.21
CA PHE A 2 -13.65 1.11 12.47
C PHE A 2 -12.30 0.75 13.13
N LYS A 3 -11.90 -0.52 13.11
CA LYS A 3 -10.64 -0.97 13.75
C LYS A 3 -9.36 -0.41 13.11
N ILE A 4 -9.39 -0.07 11.81
CA ILE A 4 -8.24 0.53 11.12
C ILE A 4 -8.11 1.99 11.57
N TRP A 5 -9.22 2.73 11.57
CA TRP A 5 -9.27 4.12 12.01
C TRP A 5 -8.93 4.29 13.49
N GLU A 6 -9.47 3.42 14.36
CA GLU A 6 -9.14 3.41 15.79
C GLU A 6 -7.65 3.13 16.04
N GLY A 7 -7.07 2.16 15.32
CA GLY A 7 -5.65 1.86 15.39
C GLY A 7 -4.77 3.02 14.90
N LEU A 8 -5.14 3.62 13.77
CA LEU A 8 -4.44 4.78 13.20
C LEU A 8 -4.47 5.97 14.17
N ARG A 9 -5.66 6.35 14.66
CA ARG A 9 -5.80 7.45 15.61
C ARG A 9 -5.01 7.21 16.89
N SER A 10 -5.03 6.00 17.45
CA SER A 10 -4.27 5.70 18.67
C SER A 10 -2.76 5.97 18.59
N LYS A 11 -2.23 6.18 17.38
CA LYS A 11 -0.80 6.36 17.10
C LYS A 11 -0.47 7.70 16.45
N ALA A 12 -1.32 8.17 15.55
CA ALA A 12 -1.08 9.39 14.80
C ALA A 12 -1.73 10.63 15.46
N ASP A 13 -2.94 10.49 16.01
CA ASP A 13 -3.73 11.58 16.63
C ASP A 13 -3.12 11.95 17.99
N LYS A 14 -2.10 12.82 17.97
CA LYS A 14 -1.31 13.20 19.15
C LYS A 14 -2.04 14.28 19.96
N ASP A 15 -2.74 15.18 19.28
CA ASP A 15 -3.49 16.26 19.93
C ASP A 15 -4.90 15.82 20.40
N ASN A 16 -5.32 14.60 20.06
CA ASN A 16 -6.62 14.02 20.41
C ASN A 16 -7.80 14.84 19.87
N ASP A 17 -7.61 15.53 18.75
CA ASP A 17 -8.66 16.31 18.09
C ASP A 17 -9.64 15.43 17.30
N GLY A 18 -9.34 14.13 17.17
CA GLY A 18 -10.14 13.15 16.45
C GLY A 18 -9.88 13.13 14.94
N GLN A 19 -8.86 13.85 14.48
CA GLN A 19 -8.37 13.91 13.11
C GLN A 19 -6.91 13.41 13.08
N VAL A 20 -6.35 13.31 11.88
CA VAL A 20 -4.92 13.01 11.69
C VAL A 20 -4.40 14.03 10.69
N SER A 21 -3.58 14.96 11.16
CA SER A 21 -2.92 15.96 10.33
C SER A 21 -1.84 15.33 9.45
N VAL A 22 -1.40 16.07 8.42
CA VAL A 22 -0.30 15.62 7.54
C VAL A 22 0.99 15.41 8.33
N ASP A 23 1.30 16.30 9.28
CA ASP A 23 2.49 16.19 10.11
C ASP A 23 2.43 14.96 11.02
N GLU A 24 1.27 14.67 11.61
CA GLU A 24 1.06 13.46 12.42
C GLU A 24 1.20 12.19 11.60
N TRP A 25 0.62 12.18 10.41
CA TRP A 25 0.76 11.08 9.45
C TRP A 25 2.21 10.84 9.06
N CYS A 26 2.94 11.89 8.67
CA CYS A 26 4.36 11.80 8.31
C CYS A 26 5.21 11.34 9.49
N ASN A 27 4.99 11.88 10.69
CA ASN A 27 5.73 11.47 11.88
C ASN A 27 5.51 10.00 12.24
N MET A 28 4.28 9.50 12.08
CA MET A 28 3.95 8.10 12.31
C MET A 28 4.70 7.20 11.32
N TRP A 29 4.69 7.53 10.03
CA TRP A 29 5.40 6.75 9.02
C TRP A 29 6.92 6.84 9.15
N ASP A 30 7.48 7.99 9.54
CA ASP A 30 8.91 8.14 9.82
C ASP A 30 9.34 7.28 11.01
N ALA A 31 8.52 7.18 12.05
CA ALA A 31 8.77 6.27 13.16
C ALA A 31 8.73 4.79 12.72
N TYR A 32 7.79 4.43 11.84
CA TYR A 32 7.70 3.08 11.27
C TYR A 32 8.90 2.74 10.38
N ALA A 33 9.33 3.65 9.51
CA ALA A 33 10.50 3.44 8.65
C ALA A 33 11.79 3.23 9.46
N LYS A 34 11.91 3.88 10.63
CA LYS A 34 13.05 3.71 11.55
C LYS A 34 13.02 2.39 12.32
N ASP A 35 11.83 1.85 12.60
CA ASP A 35 11.67 0.56 13.26
C ASP A 35 10.53 -0.26 12.63
N PRO A 36 10.79 -0.89 11.46
CA PRO A 36 9.79 -1.66 10.73
C PRO A 36 9.32 -2.90 11.50
N SER A 37 10.01 -3.30 12.57
CA SER A 37 9.60 -4.41 13.43
C SER A 37 8.35 -4.08 14.27
N THR A 38 7.98 -2.81 14.33
CA THR A 38 6.75 -2.33 14.97
C THR A 38 5.53 -2.39 14.05
N VAL A 39 5.50 -3.31 13.06
CA VAL A 39 4.33 -3.53 12.20
C VAL A 39 3.07 -3.56 13.06
N MET A 40 2.22 -2.57 12.82
CA MET A 40 1.05 -2.37 13.66
C MET A 40 -0.10 -3.21 13.12
N ASP A 41 -0.88 -3.83 14.01
CA ASP A 41 -2.08 -4.61 13.65
C ASP A 41 -3.00 -3.88 12.65
N TRP A 42 -3.09 -2.55 12.74
CA TRP A 42 -3.91 -1.74 11.83
C TRP A 42 -3.29 -1.64 10.42
N GLN A 43 -1.96 -1.62 10.29
CA GLN A 43 -1.27 -1.62 8.99
C GLN A 43 -1.47 -2.95 8.28
N LEU A 44 -1.34 -4.07 8.98
CA LEU A 44 -1.65 -5.40 8.44
C LEU A 44 -3.10 -5.50 7.98
N ARG A 45 -4.03 -4.98 8.78
CA ARG A 45 -5.47 -4.93 8.41
C ARG A 45 -5.71 -4.02 7.20
N TYR A 46 -4.98 -2.92 7.10
CA TYR A 46 -5.10 -1.98 6.00
C TYR A 46 -4.50 -2.56 4.71
N MET A 47 -3.32 -3.16 4.77
CA MET A 47 -2.71 -3.89 3.66
C MET A 47 -3.62 -5.01 3.15
N ASN A 48 -4.19 -5.83 4.04
CA ASN A 48 -5.14 -6.86 3.64
C ASN A 48 -6.40 -6.27 3.00
N PHE A 49 -6.91 -5.17 3.52
CA PHE A 49 -8.06 -4.48 2.93
C PHE A 49 -7.74 -3.92 1.53
N MET A 50 -6.53 -3.40 1.31
CA MET A 50 -6.10 -2.92 0.00
C MET A 50 -5.91 -4.09 -0.98
N PHE A 51 -5.34 -5.20 -0.52
CA PHE A 51 -5.27 -6.42 -1.33
C PHE A 51 -6.65 -6.91 -1.74
N ASP A 52 -7.59 -7.02 -0.80
CA ASP A 52 -8.97 -7.46 -1.08
C ASP A 52 -9.73 -6.46 -1.99
N LEU A 53 -9.32 -5.19 -2.00
CA LEU A 53 -9.87 -4.19 -2.91
C LEU A 53 -9.35 -4.38 -4.35
N GLU A 54 -8.11 -4.82 -4.49
CA GLU A 54 -7.45 -5.11 -5.76
C GLU A 54 -7.86 -6.46 -6.34
N ASP A 55 -7.95 -7.52 -5.52
CA ASP A 55 -8.43 -8.87 -5.87
C ASP A 55 -9.95 -8.89 -6.09
N ALA A 56 -10.40 -8.31 -7.21
CA ALA A 56 -11.81 -8.22 -7.56
C ALA A 56 -12.42 -9.60 -7.89
N SER A 57 -11.62 -10.53 -8.42
CA SER A 57 -12.03 -11.89 -8.75
C SER A 57 -12.15 -12.81 -7.52
N HIS A 58 -11.57 -12.42 -6.39
CA HIS A 58 -11.48 -13.19 -5.14
C HIS A 58 -10.77 -14.54 -5.32
N ASP A 59 -9.78 -14.59 -6.21
CA ASP A 59 -9.00 -15.79 -6.47
C ASP A 59 -7.76 -15.91 -5.57
N GLY A 60 -7.48 -14.89 -4.75
CA GLY A 60 -6.37 -14.84 -3.82
C GLY A 60 -5.09 -14.28 -4.44
N THR A 61 -5.15 -13.77 -5.67
CA THR A 61 -4.08 -13.10 -6.38
C THR A 61 -4.56 -11.79 -6.99
N ILE A 62 -3.61 -10.93 -7.36
CA ILE A 62 -3.89 -9.70 -8.11
C ILE A 62 -3.24 -9.84 -9.48
N ASP A 63 -4.05 -9.78 -10.52
CA ASP A 63 -3.57 -9.74 -11.90
C ASP A 63 -3.40 -8.29 -12.42
N GLY A 64 -2.75 -8.17 -13.58
CA GLY A 64 -2.48 -6.86 -14.17
C GLY A 64 -3.71 -6.08 -14.64
N ASP A 65 -4.81 -6.76 -14.95
CA ASP A 65 -6.07 -6.13 -15.35
C ASP A 65 -6.83 -5.62 -14.12
N GLU A 66 -6.92 -6.43 -13.06
CA GLU A 66 -7.46 -6.06 -11.75
C GLU A 66 -6.77 -4.84 -11.16
N PHE A 67 -5.43 -4.89 -11.11
CA PHE A 67 -4.61 -3.78 -10.65
C PHE A 67 -4.85 -2.50 -11.46
N SER A 68 -4.95 -2.63 -12.79
CA SER A 68 -5.18 -1.50 -13.68
C SER A 68 -6.57 -0.89 -13.52
N ILE A 69 -7.59 -1.70 -13.28
CA ILE A 69 -8.96 -1.24 -13.03
C ILE A 69 -9.00 -0.41 -11.74
N VAL A 70 -8.42 -0.91 -10.65
CA VAL A 70 -8.42 -0.20 -9.37
C VAL A 70 -7.61 1.09 -9.47
N CYS A 71 -6.37 1.04 -9.95
CA CYS A 71 -5.53 2.22 -10.06
C CYS A 71 -6.10 3.29 -11.01
N SER A 72 -6.76 2.87 -12.10
CA SER A 72 -7.40 3.84 -13.01
C SER A 72 -8.64 4.49 -12.41
N SER A 73 -9.34 3.82 -11.49
CA SER A 73 -10.43 4.44 -10.72
C SER A 73 -9.94 5.57 -9.81
N TYR A 74 -8.66 5.53 -9.41
CA TYR A 74 -7.98 6.59 -8.66
C TYR A 74 -7.34 7.67 -9.55
N GLY A 75 -7.59 7.63 -10.87
CA GLY A 75 -7.17 8.66 -11.81
C GLY A 75 -5.78 8.46 -12.44
N VAL A 76 -5.19 7.27 -12.33
CA VAL A 76 -3.95 6.90 -13.02
C VAL A 76 -4.25 6.39 -14.44
N ASP A 77 -3.40 6.70 -15.42
CA ASP A 77 -3.59 6.19 -16.79
C ASP A 77 -3.48 4.67 -16.83
N LYS A 78 -4.37 4.00 -17.55
CA LYS A 78 -4.40 2.53 -17.62
C LYS A 78 -3.06 1.94 -18.11
N ASN A 79 -2.39 2.58 -19.07
CA ASN A 79 -1.11 2.07 -19.55
C ASN A 79 -0.02 2.24 -18.49
N GLU A 80 -0.07 3.32 -17.72
CA GLU A 80 0.83 3.53 -16.60
C GLU A 80 0.63 2.46 -15.51
N CYS A 81 -0.62 2.13 -15.18
CA CYS A 81 -0.93 1.05 -14.24
C CYS A 81 -0.38 -0.30 -14.70
N GLN A 82 -0.51 -0.63 -15.99
CA GLN A 82 0.03 -1.88 -16.53
C GLN A 82 1.55 -1.93 -16.47
N GLU A 83 2.24 -0.82 -16.73
CA GLU A 83 3.69 -0.74 -16.60
C GLU A 83 4.14 -0.81 -15.12
N ALA A 84 3.40 -0.17 -14.21
CA ALA A 84 3.63 -0.28 -12.78
C ALA A 84 3.44 -1.72 -12.28
N PHE A 85 2.38 -2.41 -12.72
CA PHE A 85 2.16 -3.82 -12.38
C PHE A 85 3.33 -4.70 -12.84
N LYS A 86 3.81 -4.56 -14.08
CA LYS A 86 4.96 -5.33 -14.58
C LYS A 86 6.20 -5.13 -13.71
N LYS A 87 6.43 -3.91 -13.21
CA LYS A 87 7.55 -3.59 -12.33
C LYS A 87 7.37 -4.19 -10.94
N MET A 88 6.18 -4.04 -10.34
CA MET A 88 5.89 -4.55 -9.01
C MET A 88 5.91 -6.09 -8.98
N SER A 89 5.36 -6.74 -10.01
CA SER A 89 5.29 -8.20 -10.12
C SER A 89 6.61 -8.84 -10.56
N LYS A 90 7.63 -8.02 -10.88
CA LYS A 90 8.91 -8.47 -11.46
C LYS A 90 8.71 -9.34 -12.71
N GLY A 91 7.66 -9.07 -13.48
CA GLY A 91 7.29 -9.84 -14.68
C GLY A 91 6.45 -11.09 -14.43
N ALA A 92 5.98 -11.33 -13.20
CA ALA A 92 4.98 -12.35 -12.92
C ALA A 92 3.60 -11.93 -13.47
N ALA A 93 2.77 -12.93 -13.79
CA ALA A 93 1.40 -12.71 -14.26
C ALA A 93 0.47 -12.23 -13.14
N GLU A 94 0.74 -12.70 -11.92
CA GLU A 94 -0.10 -12.53 -10.73
C GLU A 94 0.79 -12.23 -9.52
N VAL A 95 0.24 -11.50 -8.55
CA VAL A 95 0.87 -11.21 -7.26
C VAL A 95 -0.03 -11.76 -6.15
N ASN A 96 0.48 -12.69 -5.36
CA ASN A 96 -0.26 -13.23 -4.22
C ASN A 96 -0.15 -12.31 -2.98
N ARG A 97 -0.93 -12.62 -1.96
CA ARG A 97 -0.99 -11.81 -0.72
C ARG A 97 0.33 -11.68 0.03
N GLU A 98 1.16 -12.71 0.04
CA GLU A 98 2.48 -12.66 0.70
C GLU A 98 3.42 -11.73 -0.07
N GLN A 99 3.43 -11.84 -1.40
CA GLN A 99 4.22 -10.96 -2.26
C GLN A 99 3.75 -9.50 -2.16
N PHE A 100 2.43 -9.27 -2.10
CA PHE A 100 1.89 -7.93 -1.89
C PHE A 100 2.28 -7.35 -0.52
N ALA A 101 2.32 -8.18 0.53
CA ALA A 101 2.79 -7.75 1.84
C ALA A 101 4.27 -7.31 1.83
N ASP A 102 5.13 -8.03 1.10
CA ASP A 102 6.53 -7.64 0.90
C ASP A 102 6.65 -6.31 0.14
N LEU A 103 5.88 -6.15 -0.95
CA LEU A 103 5.83 -4.90 -1.73
C LEU A 103 5.32 -3.71 -0.89
N TRP A 104 4.31 -3.96 -0.05
CA TRP A 104 3.78 -2.98 0.89
C TRP A 104 4.85 -2.54 1.89
N HIS A 105 5.60 -3.49 2.45
CA HIS A 105 6.71 -3.18 3.34
C HIS A 105 7.78 -2.36 2.61
N GLU A 106 8.17 -2.76 1.40
CA GLU A 106 9.12 -2.00 0.56
C GLU A 106 8.64 -0.55 0.34
N TYR A 107 7.38 -0.32 0.00
CA TYR A 107 6.86 1.03 -0.25
C TYR A 107 6.99 1.96 0.96
N PHE A 108 6.78 1.45 2.17
CA PHE A 108 6.75 2.27 3.39
C PHE A 108 8.07 2.34 4.16
N SER A 109 9.06 1.50 3.83
CA SER A 109 10.33 1.46 4.55
C SER A 109 11.58 1.49 3.68
N SER A 110 11.46 1.32 2.36
CA SER A 110 12.63 1.28 1.47
C SER A 110 13.07 2.69 1.07
N ASP A 111 14.37 2.94 1.17
CA ASP A 111 15.03 4.12 0.57
C ASP A 111 15.47 3.87 -0.88
N ASP A 112 15.29 2.65 -1.41
CA ASP A 112 15.65 2.31 -2.78
C ASP A 112 14.58 2.82 -3.77
N ALA A 113 14.95 3.80 -4.58
CA ALA A 113 14.11 4.36 -5.63
C ALA A 113 13.73 3.34 -6.72
N ALA A 114 14.50 2.26 -6.87
CA ALA A 114 14.21 1.17 -7.81
C ALA A 114 13.39 0.03 -7.18
N ALA A 115 13.01 0.14 -5.90
CA ALA A 115 12.24 -0.90 -5.23
C ALA A 115 10.92 -1.19 -5.97
N PRO A 116 10.62 -2.47 -6.25
CA PRO A 116 9.34 -2.90 -6.83
C PRO A 116 8.13 -2.38 -6.04
N GLY A 117 8.25 -2.28 -4.71
CA GLY A 117 7.23 -1.70 -3.85
C GLY A 117 6.81 -0.28 -4.23
N ASN A 118 7.68 0.52 -4.84
CA ASN A 118 7.34 1.88 -5.27
C ASN A 118 6.18 1.91 -6.28
N PHE A 119 5.93 0.81 -6.99
CA PHE A 119 4.94 0.74 -8.05
C PHE A 119 3.56 0.23 -7.59
N ILE A 120 3.35 -0.07 -6.30
CA ILE A 120 2.08 -0.64 -5.79
C ILE A 120 0.85 0.27 -5.93
N PHE A 121 1.04 1.57 -6.20
CA PHE A 121 -0.07 2.51 -6.42
C PHE A 121 -0.22 2.93 -7.89
N GLY A 122 0.31 2.13 -8.81
CA GLY A 122 0.09 2.29 -10.25
C GLY A 122 0.89 3.40 -10.91
N LYS A 123 1.67 4.16 -10.16
CA LYS A 123 2.50 5.25 -10.68
C LYS A 123 3.90 4.77 -11.03
N THR A 124 4.40 5.25 -12.16
CA THR A 124 5.76 4.97 -12.63
C THR A 124 6.68 6.19 -12.54
N SER A 125 6.12 7.36 -12.21
CA SER A 125 6.81 8.63 -12.06
C SER A 125 6.37 9.34 -10.78
N PHE A 126 7.32 10.04 -10.15
CA PHE A 126 7.16 10.77 -8.89
C PHE A 126 7.68 12.20 -9.03
#